data_AF-A0A2K3KBQ8-F1
#
_entry.id   AF-A0A2K3KBQ8-F1
#
_cell.length_a   1.000
_cell.length_b   1.000
_cell.length_c   1.000
_cell.angle_alpha   90.00
_cell.angle_beta   90.00
_cell.angle_gamma   90.00
#
_symmetry.space_group_name_H-M   'P 1'
#
loop_
_entity.id
_entity.type
_entity.pdbx_description
1 polymer ?
#
loop_
_entity_poly.entity_id
_entity_poly.type
_entity_poly.pdbx_seq_one_letter_code
_entity_poly.pdbx_strand_id
1 'polypeptide(L)' 'MPGLTIGDTIPDLQVDTTQGKIKLHQFCSDTWTILFSHP' A
#
# COMPACT_ATOMS: atom_id res chain seq x y z
N MET A 1 -9.99 -5.18 14.64
CA MET A 1 -8.51 -5.03 14.63
C MET A 1 -8.21 -3.54 14.74
N PRO A 2 -7.26 -3.11 15.58
CA PRO A 2 -6.77 -1.73 15.52
C PRO A 2 -6.18 -1.45 14.14
N GLY A 3 -6.21 -0.18 13.72
CA GLY A 3 -5.55 0.26 12.49
C GLY A 3 -4.02 0.12 12.58
N LEU A 4 -3.34 0.29 11.45
CA LEU A 4 -1.88 0.34 11.41
C LEU A 4 -1.35 1.51 12.25
N THR A 5 -0.26 1.27 12.98
CA THR A 5 0.44 2.26 13.78
C THR A 5 1.77 2.65 13.14
N ILE A 6 2.41 3.70 13.65
CA ILE A 6 3.70 4.17 13.11
C ILE A 6 4.78 3.13 13.39
N GLY A 7 5.50 2.72 12.34
CA GLY A 7 6.53 1.68 12.41
C GLY A 7 6.02 0.29 12.06
N ASP A 8 4.70 0.10 11.94
CA ASP A 8 4.14 -1.17 11.45
C ASP A 8 4.43 -1.37 9.97
N THR A 9 4.75 -2.61 9.60
CA THR A 9 4.83 -3.00 8.20
C THR A 9 3.42 -3.14 7.63
N ILE A 10 3.13 -2.42 6.56
CA ILE A 10 1.83 -2.55 5.86
C ILE A 10 1.67 -3.98 5.31
N PRO A 11 0.44 -4.52 5.22
CA PRO A 11 0.23 -5.83 4.61
C PRO A 11 0.68 -5.85 3.14
N ASP A 12 1.25 -6.97 2.68
CA ASP A 12 1.55 -7.15 1.26
C ASP A 12 0.25 -7.47 0.49
N LEU A 13 -0.36 -6.42 -0.07
CA LEU A 13 -1.62 -6.52 -0.80
C LEU A 13 -1.35 -6.58 -2.31
N GLN A 14 -2.09 -7.46 -2.98
CA GLN A 14 -2.33 -7.37 -4.41
C GLN A 14 -3.65 -6.65 -4.64
N VAL A 15 -3.60 -5.54 -5.38
CA VAL A 15 -4.76 -4.70 -5.65
C VAL A 15 -4.91 -4.43 -7.14
N ASP A 16 -6.15 -4.44 -7.61
CA ASP A 16 -6.52 -4.00 -8.94
C ASP A 16 -6.57 -2.47 -8.97
N THR A 17 -5.77 -1.87 -9.84
CA THR A 17 -5.72 -0.41 -10.03
C THR A 17 -6.06 -0.03 -11.47
N THR A 18 -6.20 1.26 -11.73
CA THR A 18 -6.41 1.79 -13.09
C THR A 18 -5.23 1.51 -14.03
N GLN A 19 -4.04 1.20 -13.50
CA GLN A 19 -2.85 0.81 -14.26
C GLN A 19 -2.64 -0.71 -14.29
N GLY A 20 -3.64 -1.49 -13.85
CA GLY A 20 -3.60 -2.95 -13.75
C GLY A 20 -3.32 -3.45 -12.33
N LYS A 21 -2.98 -4.74 -12.23
CA LYS A 21 -2.68 -5.41 -10.95
C LYS A 21 -1.31 -4.99 -10.44
N ILE A 22 -1.25 -4.51 -9.21
CA ILE A 22 0.01 -4.17 -8.53
C ILE A 22 0.16 -4.91 -7.21
N LYS A 23 1.41 -5.15 -6.80
CA LYS A 23 1.78 -5.53 -5.44
C LYS A 23 2.24 -4.30 -4.69
N LEU A 24 1.62 -3.99 -3.55
CA LEU A 24 1.93 -2.77 -2.80
C LEU A 24 3.40 -2.67 -2.38
N HIS A 25 4.00 -3.75 -1.87
CA HIS A 25 5.39 -3.71 -1.43
C HIS A 25 6.37 -3.48 -2.58
N GLN A 26 6.08 -4.05 -3.74
CA GLN A 26 6.90 -3.83 -4.94
C GLN A 26 6.75 -2.41 -5.47
N PHE A 27 5.53 -1.86 -5.41
CA PHE A 27 5.26 -0.48 -5.82
C PHE A 27 5.98 0.53 -4.92
N CYS A 28 6.04 0.28 -3.61
CA CYS A 28 6.70 1.15 -2.64
C CYS A 28 8.22 0.89 -2.51
N SER A 29 8.82 -0.02 -3.29
CA SER A 29 10.24 -0.37 -3.14
C SER A 29 11.13 0.83 -3.41
N ASP A 30 12.14 1.02 -2.56
CA ASP A 30 13.23 2.00 -2.71
C ASP A 30 12.78 3.46 -2.86
N THR A 31 11.52 3.77 -2.55
CA THR A 31 10.92 5.09 -2.69
C THR A 31 9.93 5.39 -1.56
N TRP A 32 9.72 6.67 -1.28
CA TRP A 32 8.65 7.08 -0.39
C TRP A 32 7.32 7.11 -1.15
N THR A 33 6.29 6.50 -0.57
CA THR A 33 4.96 6.39 -1.17
C THR A 33 3.88 6.92 -0.23
N ILE A 34 2.90 7.63 -0.77
CA ILE A 34 1.71 8.11 -0.06
C ILE A 34 0.49 7.36 -0.60
N LEU A 35 -0.20 6.63 0.29
CA LEU A 35 -1.46 5.97 -0.02
C LEU A 35 -2.62 6.75 0.63
N PHE A 36 -3.62 7.10 -0.17
CA PHE A 36 -4.82 7.80 0.30
C PHE A 36 -6.07 7.16 -0.31
N SER A 37 -7.19 7.24 0.42
CA SER A 37 -8.51 6.81 -0.03
C SER A 37 -9.47 7.99 -0.02
N HIS A 38 -10.46 7.97 -0.93
CA HIS A 38 -11.60 8.88 -0.93
C HIS A 38 -12.90 8.07 -0.81
N PRO A 39 -14.00 8.68 -0.34
CA PRO A 39 -15.34 8.09 -0.44
C PRO A 39 -15.75 7.84 -1.90
#